data_AF-A0A387J5K6-F1
#
_entry.id   AF-A0A387J5K6-F1
#
_cell.length_a   1.000
_cell.length_b   1.000
_cell.length_c   1.000
_cell.angle_alpha   90.00
_cell.angle_beta   90.00
_cell.angle_gamma   90.00
#
_symmetry.space_group_name_H-M   'P 1'
#
loop_
_entity.id
_entity.type
_entity.pdbx_description
1 polymer ?
#
loop_
_entity_poly.entity_id
_entity_poly.type
_entity_poly.pdbx_seq_one_letter_code
_entity_poly.pdbx_strand_id
1 'polypeptide(L)' 'MALTNSWIEQLPLKKVLSCKEVHGGDTNKAYQVKTPEKSYFMKVQPNNPASYFDHEQRGL' A
#
# COMPACT_ATOMS: atom_id res chain seq x y z
N MET A 1 -12.93 -0.82 -5.70
CA MET A 1 -12.31 -1.96 -4.98
C MET A 1 -11.53 -1.43 -3.79
N ALA A 2 -12.09 -1.58 -2.59
CA ALA A 2 -11.36 -1.41 -1.34
C ALA A 2 -10.50 -2.65 -1.09
N LEU A 3 -9.37 -2.50 -0.42
CA LEU A 3 -8.58 -3.63 0.06
C LEU A 3 -9.39 -4.45 1.08
N THR A 4 -9.46 -5.75 0.87
CA THR A 4 -10.08 -6.66 1.83
C THR A 4 -9.09 -7.01 2.93
N ASN A 5 -9.61 -7.37 4.12
CA ASN A 5 -8.77 -7.82 5.23
C ASN A 5 -7.86 -8.99 4.82
N SER A 6 -8.37 -9.92 4.01
CA SER A 6 -7.62 -11.06 3.50
C SER A 6 -6.43 -10.69 2.61
N TRP A 7 -6.45 -9.52 1.96
CA TRP A 7 -5.28 -9.01 1.23
C TRP A 7 -4.26 -8.41 2.19
N ILE A 8 -4.73 -7.67 3.21
CA ILE A 8 -3.87 -7.07 4.24
C ILE A 8 -3.15 -8.15 5.05
N GLU A 9 -3.81 -9.28 5.31
CA GLU A 9 -3.22 -10.44 6.01
C GLU A 9 -2.09 -11.13 5.22
N GLN A 10 -1.98 -10.91 3.91
CA GLN A 10 -0.88 -11.42 3.10
C GLN A 10 0.39 -10.58 3.24
N LEU A 11 0.30 -9.38 3.80
CA LEU A 11 1.47 -8.54 4.03
C LEU A 11 2.37 -9.19 5.09
N PRO A 12 3.70 -9.12 4.94
CA PRO A 12 4.65 -9.57 5.97
C PRO A 12 4.72 -8.60 7.16
N LEU A 13 3.56 -8.08 7.60
CA LEU A 13 3.41 -7.12 8.68
C LEU A 13 2.74 -7.79 9.87
N LYS A 14 3.37 -7.72 11.04
CA LYS A 14 2.79 -8.25 12.28
C LYS A 14 1.79 -7.25 12.85
N LYS A 15 0.57 -7.73 13.15
CA LYS A 15 -0.50 -6.99 13.83
C LYS A 15 -0.86 -5.66 13.15
N VAL A 16 -1.49 -5.72 11.98
CA VAL A 16 -2.06 -4.50 11.37
C VAL A 16 -3.21 -4.00 12.24
N LEU A 17 -3.04 -2.81 12.83
CA LEU A 17 -4.04 -2.15 13.68
C LEU A 17 -5.11 -1.47 12.84
N SER A 18 -4.70 -0.85 11.73
CA SER A 18 -5.59 -0.14 10.83
C SER A 18 -4.95 0.01 9.46
N CYS A 19 -5.75 -0.10 8.41
CA CYS A 19 -5.38 0.23 7.05
C CYS A 19 -6.39 1.25 6.54
N LYS A 20 -5.93 2.48 6.28
CA LYS A 20 -6.78 3.56 5.78
C LYS A 20 -6.32 3.98 4.40
N GLU A 21 -7.25 4.11 3.46
CA GLU A 21 -6.96 4.70 2.16
C GLU A 21 -6.59 6.18 2.34
N VAL A 22 -5.47 6.58 1.75
CA VAL A 22 -4.98 7.95 1.73
C VAL A 22 -4.88 8.39 0.29
N HIS A 23 -5.49 9.53 -0.01
CA HIS A 23 -5.55 10.04 -1.37
C HIS A 23 -4.40 11.04 -1.53
N GLY A 24 -3.36 10.61 -2.25
CA GLY A 24 -2.15 11.41 -2.48
C GLY A 24 -2.22 12.32 -3.71
N GLY A 25 -3.39 12.50 -4.33
CA GLY A 25 -3.55 13.26 -5.58
C GLY A 25 -3.10 12.52 -6.85
N ASP A 26 -2.73 11.24 -6.74
CA ASP A 26 -2.16 10.44 -7.82
C ASP A 26 -3.12 9.34 -8.32
N THR A 27 -2.87 8.79 -9.51
CA THR A 27 -3.62 7.65 -10.08
C THR A 27 -3.43 6.37 -9.24
N ASN A 28 -2.32 6.29 -8.50
CA ASN A 28 -2.02 5.23 -7.54
C ASN A 28 -3.02 5.23 -6.36
N LYS A 29 -3.52 4.05 -5.96
CA LYS A 29 -4.18 3.92 -4.66
C LYS A 29 -3.11 3.87 -3.57
N ALA A 30 -3.20 4.74 -2.58
CA ALA A 30 -2.31 4.70 -1.45
C ALA A 30 -3.06 4.37 -0.17
N TYR A 31 -2.39 3.65 0.71
CA TYR A 31 -2.92 3.22 1.99
C TYR A 31 -1.89 3.47 3.08
N GLN A 32 -2.35 4.01 4.21
CA GLN A 32 -1.59 4.07 5.43
C GLN A 32 -1.91 2.83 6.26
N VAL A 33 -0.89 2.01 6.51
CA VAL A 33 -1.00 0.81 7.35
C VAL A 33 -0.34 1.09 8.68
N LYS A 34 -1.11 1.10 9.77
CA LYS A 34 -0.60 1.27 11.13
C LYS A 34 -0.37 -0.08 11.79
N THR A 35 0.80 -0.25 12.37
CA THR A 35 1.15 -1.38 13.25
C THR A 35 1.54 -0.83 14.63
N PRO A 36 1.64 -1.66 15.68
CA PRO A 36 2.03 -1.21 17.01
C PRO A 36 3.41 -0.59 17.05
N GLU A 37 4.31 -1.04 16.17
CA GLU A 37 5.70 -0.61 16.14
C GLU A 37 5.89 0.63 15.26
N LYS A 38 5.22 0.69 14.09
CA LYS A 38 5.36 1.80 13.15
C LYS A 38 4.21 1.90 12.14
N SER A 39 4.15 3.04 11.46
CA SER A 39 3.25 3.26 10.33
C SER A 39 3.97 3.03 9.01
N TYR A 40 3.31 2.38 8.08
CA TYR A 40 3.79 2.11 6.72
C TYR A 40 2.92 2.83 5.71
N PHE A 41 3.52 3.15 4.57
CA PHE A 41 2.83 3.67 3.40
C PHE A 41 2.87 2.60 2.31
N MET A 42 1.71 2.29 1.74
CA MET A 42 1.55 1.23 0.77
C MET A 42 0.89 1.79 -0.48
N LYS A 43 1.57 1.66 -1.61
CA LYS A 43 1.02 2.00 -2.93
C LYS A 43 0.50 0.72 -3.57
N VAL A 44 -0.72 0.78 -4.08
CA VAL A 44 -1.39 -0.31 -4.78
C VAL A 44 -1.81 0.20 -6.15
N GLN A 45 -1.34 -0.49 -7.17
CA GLN A 45 -1.70 -0.25 -8.56
C GLN A 45 -2.54 -1.42 -9.07
N PRO A 46 -3.88 -1.33 -9.02
CA PRO A 46 -4.72 -2.37 -9.57
C PRO A 46 -4.52 -2.44 -11.09
N ASN A 47 -4.38 -3.66 -11.62
CA ASN A 47 -4.20 -3.96 -13.05
C ASN A 47 -2.87 -3.54 -13.69
N ASN A 48 -1.88 -3.09 -12.90
CA ASN A 48 -0.52 -2.91 -13.42
C ASN A 48 0.44 -3.91 -12.76
N PRO A 49 1.38 -4.49 -13.52
CA PRO A 49 2.41 -5.36 -12.98
C PRO A 49 3.34 -4.60 -12.03
N ALA A 50 4.05 -5.32 -11.16
CA ALA A 50 5.02 -4.74 -10.24
C ALA A 50 6.09 -3.88 -10.94
N SER A 51 6.38 -4.17 -12.22
CA SER A 51 7.26 -3.37 -13.08
C SER A 51 6.80 -1.92 -13.30
N TYR A 52 5.55 -1.58 -12.98
CA TYR A 52 5.07 -0.20 -12.99
C TYR A 52 5.77 0.64 -11.91
N PHE A 53 6.08 0.05 -10.75
CA PHE A 53 6.86 0.73 -9.70
C PHE A 53 8.35 0.83 -10.04
N ASP A 54 8.84 0.01 -10.97
CA ASP A 54 10.24 0.03 -11.42
C ASP A 54 10.59 1.36 -12.09
N HIS A 55 9.62 1.97 -12.78
CA HIS A 55 9.77 3.30 -13.37
C HIS A 55 9.92 4.44 -12.34
N GLU A 56 9.47 4.26 -11.08
CA GLU A 56 9.67 5.25 -10.02
C GLU A 56 11.05 5.16 -9.35
N GLN A 57 11.82 4.09 -9.58
CA GLN A 57 13.17 3.95 -9.02
C GLN A 57 14.20 4.89 -9.68
N ARG A 58 13.88 5.50 -10.82
CA ARG A 58 14.76 6.45 -11.52
C ARG A 58 14.72 7.88 -10.98
N GLY A 59 13.91 8.15 -9.94
CA GLY A 59 13.75 9.47 -9.35
C GLY A 59 14.17 9.61 -7.88
N LEU A 60 14.86 8.61 -7.31
CA LEU A 60 15.48 8.69 -5.98
C LEU A 60 16.97 9.04 -6.09
#